data_AF-A0A1G4G486-F1
#
_entry.id   AF-A0A1G4G486-F1
#
_cell.length_a   1.000
_cell.length_b   1.000
_cell.length_c   1.000
_cell.angle_alpha   90.00
_cell.angle_beta   90.00
_cell.angle_gamma   90.00
#
_symmetry.space_group_name_H-M   'P 1'
#
loop_
_entity.id
_entity.type
_entity.pdbx_description
1 polymer ?
#
loop_
_entity_poly.entity_id
_entity_poly.type
_entity_poly.pdbx_seq_one_letter_code
_entity_poly.pdbx_strand_id
1 'polypeptide(L)'
;MKRRLFLVGLLLALTIGTSYAQKYAFIDMEYILGKIPAYEEGNKQLETLSKQWQEELDQAGREVEAMYKKYQADLVFLAGEEKTKRENEIVAKENEINTLRNKYFGQQGELFKRREAIMKPIQDSIYNAVKEIATANSYQAVVDRASATSVIFASPEIDISDQVLARLGY
;
A
#
# COMPACT_ATOMS: atom_id res chain seq x y z
N MET A 1 -1.74 44.26 56.46
CA MET A 1 -2.33 44.28 55.10
C MET A 1 -1.32 43.87 54.02
N LYS A 2 -0.10 44.45 53.99
CA LYS A 2 0.94 44.14 52.98
C LYS A 2 1.32 42.65 52.83
N ARG A 3 1.46 41.90 53.93
CA ARG A 3 1.73 40.44 53.90
C ARG A 3 0.60 39.60 53.29
N ARG A 4 -0.67 40.00 53.50
CA ARG A 4 -1.83 39.30 52.93
C ARG A 4 -1.95 39.58 51.43
N LEU A 5 -1.67 40.82 51.00
CA LEU A 5 -1.60 41.20 49.59
C LEU A 5 -0.48 40.44 48.84
N PHE A 6 0.68 40.27 49.48
CA PHE A 6 1.79 39.49 48.91
C PHE A 6 1.44 37.99 48.76
N LEU A 7 0.79 37.40 49.75
CA LEU A 7 0.33 36.01 49.69
C LEU A 7 -0.73 35.79 48.60
N VAL A 8 -1.65 36.74 48.41
CA VAL A 8 -2.65 36.69 47.32
C VAL A 8 -1.98 36.83 45.95
N GLY A 9 -1.00 37.72 45.81
CA GLY A 9 -0.21 37.87 44.58
C GLY A 9 0.59 36.61 44.23
N LEU A 10 1.18 35.95 45.23
CA LEU A 10 1.91 34.69 45.04
C LEU A 10 0.97 33.54 44.65
N LEU A 11 -0.24 33.49 45.25
CA LEU A 11 -1.25 32.48 44.91
C LEU A 11 -1.78 32.66 43.48
N LEU A 12 -1.98 33.90 43.02
CA LEU A 12 -2.38 34.20 41.63
C LEU A 12 -1.27 33.85 40.63
N ALA A 13 0.00 34.10 40.96
CA ALA A 13 1.13 33.70 40.11
C ALA A 13 1.25 32.17 39.97
N LEU A 14 0.89 31.40 41.01
CA LEU A 14 0.84 29.93 40.97
C LEU A 14 -0.31 29.37 40.11
N THR A 15 -1.33 30.17 39.78
CA THR A 15 -2.42 29.76 38.87
C THR A 15 -2.10 29.97 37.39
N ILE A 16 -0.99 30.65 37.06
CA ILE A 16 -0.49 30.76 35.68
C ILE A 16 0.31 29.50 35.35
N GLY A 17 -0.33 28.34 35.47
CA GLY A 17 0.19 27.11 34.91
C GLY A 17 -0.03 27.14 33.41
N THR A 18 1.04 27.12 32.61
CA THR A 18 0.94 26.87 31.18
C THR A 18 0.44 25.44 30.97
N SER A 19 -0.85 25.28 30.70
CA SER A 19 -1.37 23.98 30.27
C SER A 19 -0.86 23.72 28.84
N TYR A 20 0.23 22.96 28.74
CA TYR A 20 0.70 22.41 27.48
C TYR A 20 -0.22 21.25 27.11
N ALA A 21 -1.38 21.57 26.52
CA ALA A 21 -2.22 20.55 25.92
C ALA A 21 -1.43 19.87 24.79
N GLN A 22 -1.30 18.55 24.86
CA GLN A 22 -0.68 17.77 23.79
C GLN A 22 -1.51 17.94 22.52
N LYS A 23 -0.89 18.48 21.47
CA LYS A 23 -1.55 18.69 20.18
C LYS A 23 -1.40 17.43 19.34
N TYR A 24 -2.51 16.95 18.81
CA TYR A 24 -2.56 15.83 17.88
C TYR A 24 -3.11 16.32 16.55
N ALA A 25 -2.67 15.70 15.46
CA ALA A 25 -3.22 15.94 14.14
C ALA A 25 -3.66 14.63 13.50
N PHE A 26 -4.52 14.74 12.51
CA PHE A 26 -4.97 13.64 11.68
C PHE A 26 -4.63 13.92 10.23
N ILE A 27 -4.41 12.85 9.49
CA ILE A 27 -4.39 12.85 8.04
C ILE A 27 -5.35 11.79 7.53
N ASP A 28 -5.72 11.92 6.27
CA ASP A 28 -6.43 10.91 5.50
C ASP A 28 -5.50 10.45 4.39
N MET A 29 -4.86 9.29 4.59
CA MET A 29 -3.89 8.77 3.63
C MET A 29 -4.54 8.42 2.30
N GLU A 30 -5.78 7.92 2.31
CA GLU A 30 -6.50 7.56 1.09
C GLU A 30 -6.80 8.80 0.26
N TYR A 31 -7.28 9.87 0.91
CA TYR A 31 -7.50 11.17 0.27
C TYR A 31 -6.19 11.75 -0.29
N ILE A 32 -5.10 11.75 0.49
CA ILE A 32 -3.80 12.27 0.02
C ILE A 32 -3.31 11.50 -1.20
N LEU A 33 -3.28 10.16 -1.13
CA LEU A 33 -2.83 9.30 -2.23
C LEU A 33 -3.69 9.52 -3.49
N GLY A 34 -5.00 9.66 -3.33
CA GLY A 34 -5.93 9.94 -4.43
C GLY A 34 -5.71 11.27 -5.15
N LYS A 35 -4.92 12.19 -4.58
CA LYS A 35 -4.56 13.48 -5.18
C LYS A 35 -3.16 13.50 -5.80
N ILE A 36 -2.38 12.43 -5.65
CA ILE A 36 -1.01 12.34 -6.17
C ILE A 36 -1.06 11.69 -7.57
N PRO A 37 -0.71 12.40 -8.66
CA PRO A 37 -0.76 11.84 -10.02
C PRO A 37 0.11 10.59 -10.20
N ALA A 38 1.27 10.54 -9.57
CA ALA A 38 2.16 9.39 -9.60
C ALA A 38 1.53 8.11 -8.99
N TYR A 39 0.61 8.26 -8.03
CA TYR A 39 -0.14 7.15 -7.45
C TYR A 39 -1.14 6.58 -8.47
N GLU A 40 -1.91 7.46 -9.12
CA GLU A 40 -2.87 7.06 -10.15
C GLU A 40 -2.16 6.41 -11.36
N GLU A 41 -1.09 7.02 -11.85
CA GLU A 41 -0.30 6.47 -12.94
C GLU A 41 0.29 5.11 -12.58
N GLY A 42 0.87 5.00 -11.38
CA GLY A 42 1.40 3.74 -10.87
C GLY A 42 0.34 2.63 -10.80
N ASN A 43 -0.87 2.94 -10.36
CA ASN A 43 -1.98 1.98 -10.36
C ASN A 43 -2.36 1.51 -11.77
N LYS A 44 -2.41 2.42 -12.75
CA LYS A 44 -2.66 2.07 -14.16
C LYS A 44 -1.56 1.17 -14.74
N GLN A 45 -0.30 1.45 -14.41
CA GLN A 45 0.84 0.62 -14.81
C GLN A 45 0.73 -0.80 -14.21
N LEU A 46 0.41 -0.91 -12.93
CA LEU A 46 0.22 -2.20 -12.26
C LEU A 46 -0.95 -2.98 -12.84
N GLU A 47 -2.07 -2.33 -13.14
CA GLU A 47 -3.23 -2.97 -13.76
C GLU A 47 -2.88 -3.51 -15.15
N THR A 48 -2.17 -2.72 -15.96
CA THR A 48 -1.73 -3.12 -17.30
C THR A 48 -0.81 -4.34 -17.24
N LEU A 49 0.20 -4.31 -16.36
CA LEU A 49 1.11 -5.44 -16.15
C LEU A 49 0.38 -6.69 -15.67
N SER A 50 -0.56 -6.52 -14.73
CA SER A 50 -1.37 -7.62 -14.22
C SER A 50 -2.20 -8.28 -15.32
N LYS A 51 -2.81 -7.50 -16.21
CA LYS A 51 -3.57 -8.01 -17.35
C LYS A 51 -2.66 -8.76 -18.34
N GLN A 52 -1.53 -8.17 -18.69
CA GLN A 52 -0.55 -8.79 -19.59
C GLN A 52 -0.07 -10.15 -19.06
N TRP A 53 0.29 -10.24 -17.79
CA TRP A 53 0.72 -11.50 -17.18
C TRP A 53 -0.41 -12.51 -17.03
N GLN A 54 -1.65 -12.06 -16.79
CA GLN A 54 -2.81 -12.94 -16.80
C GLN A 54 -3.04 -13.53 -18.20
N GLU A 55 -2.96 -12.72 -19.25
CA GLU A 55 -3.09 -13.18 -20.64
C GLU A 55 -2.00 -14.19 -21.02
N GLU A 56 -0.77 -13.97 -20.57
CA GLU A 56 0.35 -14.91 -20.76
C GLU A 56 0.09 -16.26 -20.09
N LEU A 57 -0.38 -16.25 -18.83
CA LEU A 57 -0.75 -17.47 -18.10
C LEU A 57 -1.94 -18.19 -18.75
N ASP A 58 -2.94 -17.45 -19.21
CA ASP A 58 -4.12 -18.00 -19.87
C ASP A 58 -3.75 -18.63 -21.22
N GLN A 59 -2.85 -18.01 -21.98
CA GLN A 59 -2.32 -18.57 -23.21
C GLN A 59 -1.56 -19.87 -22.96
N ALA A 60 -0.68 -19.89 -21.96
CA ALA A 60 0.04 -21.10 -21.59
C ALA A 60 -0.92 -22.21 -21.09
N GLY A 61 -1.98 -21.85 -20.36
CA GLY A 61 -3.03 -22.78 -19.95
C GLY A 61 -3.78 -23.40 -21.13
N ARG A 62 -4.12 -22.60 -22.15
CA ARG A 62 -4.72 -23.11 -23.40
C ARG A 62 -3.79 -24.06 -24.15
N GLU A 63 -2.49 -23.81 -24.14
CA GLU A 63 -1.50 -24.72 -24.74
C GLU A 63 -1.50 -26.08 -24.04
N VAL A 64 -1.51 -26.11 -22.70
CA VAL A 64 -1.60 -27.35 -21.92
C VAL A 64 -2.91 -28.09 -22.20
N GLU A 65 -4.04 -27.38 -22.27
CA GLU A 65 -5.33 -27.98 -22.60
C GLU A 65 -5.31 -28.62 -24.00
N ALA A 66 -4.69 -27.95 -24.98
CA ALA A 66 -4.52 -28.49 -26.33
C ALA A 66 -3.63 -29.74 -26.34
N MET A 67 -2.54 -29.75 -25.56
CA MET A 67 -1.66 -30.92 -25.40
C MET A 67 -2.43 -32.10 -24.80
N TYR A 68 -3.24 -31.88 -23.76
CA TYR A 68 -4.09 -32.90 -23.17
C TYR A 68 -5.10 -33.47 -24.16
N LYS A 69 -5.83 -32.61 -24.89
CA LYS A 69 -6.80 -33.06 -25.90
C LYS A 69 -6.13 -33.90 -27.00
N LYS A 70 -4.95 -33.48 -27.45
CA LYS A 70 -4.17 -34.23 -28.43
C LYS A 70 -3.68 -35.58 -27.87
N TYR A 71 -3.21 -35.61 -26.63
CA TYR A 71 -2.81 -36.85 -25.96
C TYR A 71 -3.97 -37.84 -25.87
N GLN A 72 -5.16 -37.38 -25.47
CA GLN A 72 -6.37 -38.21 -25.40
C GLN A 72 -6.81 -38.75 -26.76
N ALA A 73 -6.79 -37.92 -27.80
CA ALA A 73 -7.14 -38.34 -29.16
C ALA A 73 -6.18 -39.40 -29.71
N ASP A 74 -4.88 -39.25 -29.45
CA ASP A 74 -3.86 -40.16 -29.96
C ASP A 74 -3.70 -41.43 -29.10
N LEU A 75 -4.26 -41.48 -27.89
CA LEU A 75 -3.97 -42.48 -26.84
C LEU A 75 -3.98 -43.94 -27.30
N VAL A 76 -4.91 -44.30 -28.20
CA VAL A 76 -5.07 -45.66 -28.73
C VAL A 76 -3.98 -46.05 -29.75
N PHE A 77 -3.29 -45.06 -30.32
CA PHE A 77 -2.23 -45.22 -31.30
C PHE A 77 -0.82 -45.12 -30.69
N LEU A 78 -0.69 -44.67 -29.44
CA LEU A 78 0.61 -44.45 -28.79
C LEU A 78 1.17 -45.72 -28.14
N ALA A 79 2.48 -45.92 -28.31
CA ALA A 79 3.25 -46.90 -27.55
C ALA A 79 3.55 -46.39 -26.13
N GLY A 80 3.88 -47.29 -25.20
CA GLY A 80 4.08 -46.95 -23.78
C GLY A 80 5.12 -45.86 -23.51
N GLU A 81 6.25 -45.87 -24.23
CA GLU A 81 7.29 -44.85 -24.11
C GLU A 81 6.80 -43.46 -24.56
N GLU A 82 6.10 -43.40 -25.69
CA GLU A 82 5.55 -42.15 -26.23
C GLU A 82 4.43 -41.59 -25.34
N LYS A 83 3.66 -42.45 -24.67
CA LYS A 83 2.68 -42.03 -23.66
C LYS A 83 3.36 -41.31 -22.50
N THR A 84 4.34 -41.97 -21.88
CA THR A 84 5.11 -41.41 -20.76
C THR A 84 5.78 -40.10 -21.16
N LYS A 85 6.33 -40.00 -22.37
CA LYS A 85 6.95 -38.78 -22.88
C LYS A 85 5.95 -37.62 -22.93
N ARG A 86 4.78 -37.82 -23.53
CA ARG A 86 3.74 -36.78 -23.64
C ARG A 86 3.17 -36.37 -22.29
N GLU A 87 2.97 -37.32 -21.38
CA GLU A 87 2.55 -37.02 -20.00
C GLU A 87 3.59 -36.16 -19.29
N ASN A 88 4.88 -36.48 -19.42
CA ASN A 88 5.96 -35.68 -18.85
C ASN A 88 6.04 -34.27 -19.45
N GLU A 89 5.84 -34.13 -20.77
CA GLU A 89 5.82 -32.82 -21.43
C GLU A 89 4.67 -31.94 -20.91
N ILE A 90 3.49 -32.52 -20.72
CA ILE A 90 2.32 -31.84 -20.14
C ILE A 90 2.61 -31.40 -18.70
N VAL A 91 3.09 -32.33 -17.85
CA VAL A 91 3.42 -32.03 -16.45
C VAL A 91 4.53 -30.98 -16.34
N ALA A 92 5.54 -31.03 -17.22
CA ALA A 92 6.59 -30.03 -17.26
C ALA A 92 6.01 -28.64 -17.56
N LYS A 93 5.12 -28.54 -18.56
CA LYS A 93 4.47 -27.27 -18.93
C LYS A 93 3.56 -26.74 -17.81
N GLU A 94 2.83 -27.61 -17.10
CA GLU A 94 2.05 -27.22 -15.93
C GLU A 94 2.92 -26.65 -14.80
N ASN A 95 4.08 -27.28 -14.55
CA ASN A 95 5.04 -26.80 -13.57
C ASN A 95 5.67 -25.45 -13.98
N GLU A 96 5.92 -25.24 -15.27
CA GLU A 96 6.36 -23.95 -15.80
C GLU A 96 5.31 -22.86 -15.56
N ILE A 97 4.03 -23.14 -15.83
CA ILE A 97 2.92 -22.20 -15.58
C ILE A 97 2.83 -21.85 -14.10
N ASN A 98 2.95 -22.84 -13.20
CA ASN A 98 2.91 -22.60 -11.76
C ASN A 98 4.11 -21.75 -11.30
N THR A 99 5.30 -22.03 -11.84
CA THR A 99 6.50 -21.24 -11.58
C THR A 99 6.34 -19.81 -12.08
N LEU A 100 5.80 -19.63 -13.28
CA LEU A 100 5.55 -18.32 -13.89
C LEU A 100 4.50 -17.53 -13.10
N ARG A 101 3.41 -18.18 -12.68
CA ARG A 101 2.39 -17.59 -11.83
C ARG A 101 2.98 -17.11 -10.51
N ASN A 102 3.80 -17.93 -9.85
CA ASN A 102 4.48 -17.55 -8.62
C ASN A 102 5.49 -16.41 -8.83
N LYS A 103 6.19 -16.41 -9.96
CA LYS A 103 7.10 -15.32 -10.34
C LYS A 103 6.36 -13.99 -10.48
N TYR A 104 5.17 -13.97 -11.09
CA TYR A 104 4.40 -12.75 -11.30
C TYR A 104 3.59 -12.32 -10.07
N PHE A 105 2.81 -13.25 -9.50
CA PHE A 105 1.77 -12.99 -8.50
C PHE A 105 2.05 -13.61 -7.13
N GLY A 106 3.21 -14.24 -6.93
CA GLY A 106 3.61 -14.73 -5.61
C GLY A 106 3.75 -13.60 -4.59
N GLN A 107 3.85 -13.95 -3.30
CA GLN A 107 3.96 -12.97 -2.21
C GLN A 107 5.14 -11.99 -2.35
N GLN A 108 6.21 -12.43 -3.00
CA GLN A 108 7.37 -11.60 -3.38
C GLN A 108 7.59 -11.60 -4.90
N GLY A 109 6.51 -11.81 -5.66
CA GLY A 109 6.53 -11.81 -7.10
C GLY A 109 6.79 -10.43 -7.67
N GLU A 110 6.93 -10.36 -9.00
CA GLU A 110 7.21 -9.12 -9.72
C GLU A 110 6.11 -8.07 -9.51
N LEU A 111 4.84 -8.46 -9.42
CA LEU A 111 3.75 -7.51 -9.16
C LEU A 111 3.92 -6.80 -7.81
N PHE A 112 4.29 -7.56 -6.78
CA PHE A 112 4.52 -7.03 -5.44
C PHE A 112 5.70 -6.06 -5.43
N LYS A 113 6.84 -6.46 -6.01
CA LYS A 113 8.03 -5.60 -6.09
C LYS A 113 7.76 -4.30 -6.86
N ARG A 114 7.00 -4.38 -7.95
CA ARG A 114 6.61 -3.20 -8.74
C ARG A 114 5.71 -2.27 -7.93
N ARG A 115 4.72 -2.83 -7.21
CA ARG A 115 3.88 -2.04 -6.30
C ARG A 115 4.71 -1.35 -5.24
N GLU A 116 5.61 -2.07 -4.59
CA GLU A 116 6.51 -1.50 -3.57
C GLU A 116 7.36 -0.37 -4.15
N ALA A 117 7.98 -0.57 -5.31
CA ALA A 117 8.83 0.43 -5.96
C ALA A 117 8.09 1.74 -6.31
N ILE A 118 6.78 1.66 -6.61
CA ILE A 118 5.94 2.84 -6.86
C ILE A 118 5.47 3.47 -5.55
N MET A 119 5.01 2.66 -4.60
CA MET A 119 4.43 3.16 -3.35
C MET A 119 5.45 3.75 -2.39
N LYS A 120 6.63 3.12 -2.28
CA LYS A 120 7.65 3.51 -1.31
C LYS A 120 8.09 4.97 -1.44
N PRO A 121 8.46 5.50 -2.62
CA PRO A 121 8.85 6.91 -2.73
C PRO A 121 7.70 7.88 -2.44
N ILE A 122 6.45 7.50 -2.75
CA ILE A 122 5.26 8.32 -2.45
C ILE A 122 5.05 8.40 -0.94
N GLN A 123 5.08 7.24 -0.27
CA GLN A 123 4.95 7.16 1.19
C GLN A 123 6.07 7.91 1.91
N ASP A 124 7.32 7.79 1.44
CA ASP A 124 8.45 8.50 2.03
C ASP A 124 8.31 10.02 1.86
N SER A 125 7.78 10.49 0.72
CA SER A 125 7.50 11.91 0.48
C SER A 125 6.41 12.43 1.41
N ILE A 126 5.30 11.69 1.55
CA ILE A 126 4.21 12.02 2.47
C ILE A 126 4.72 12.04 3.92
N TYR A 127 5.50 11.03 4.33
CA TYR A 127 6.08 10.96 5.66
C TYR A 127 6.94 12.18 5.97
N ASN A 128 7.81 12.60 5.04
CA ASN A 128 8.64 13.78 5.22
C ASN A 128 7.80 15.06 5.33
N ALA A 129 6.79 15.23 4.49
CA ALA A 129 5.86 16.37 4.57
C ALA A 129 5.12 16.41 5.91
N VAL A 130 4.58 15.28 6.36
CA VAL A 130 3.92 15.14 7.66
C VAL A 130 4.87 15.47 8.80
N LYS A 131 6.11 14.96 8.77
CA LYS A 131 7.12 15.20 9.81
C LYS A 131 7.47 16.68 9.93
N GLU A 132 7.62 17.38 8.80
CA GLU A 132 7.90 18.81 8.78
C GLU A 132 6.75 19.63 9.36
N ILE A 133 5.51 19.36 8.93
CA ILE A 133 4.29 20.02 9.45
C ILE A 133 4.13 19.74 10.95
N ALA A 134 4.34 18.49 11.37
CA ALA A 134 4.26 18.09 12.78
C ALA A 134 5.27 18.83 13.65
N THR A 135 6.52 18.93 13.17
CA THR A 135 7.59 19.62 13.89
C THR A 135 7.31 21.12 13.98
N ALA A 136 6.88 21.75 12.87
CA ALA A 136 6.58 23.18 12.83
C ALA A 136 5.41 23.57 13.74
N ASN A 137 4.39 22.72 13.85
CA ASN A 137 3.18 22.97 14.63
C ASN A 137 3.21 22.36 16.04
N SER A 138 4.32 21.70 16.41
CA SER A 138 4.49 20.99 17.69
C SER A 138 3.38 19.96 17.95
N TYR A 139 3.02 19.18 16.92
CA TYR A 139 2.15 18.02 17.06
C TYR A 139 2.95 16.86 17.65
N GLN A 140 2.39 16.22 18.68
CA GLN A 140 3.04 15.10 19.37
C GLN A 140 2.81 13.77 18.64
N ALA A 141 1.72 13.65 17.89
CA ALA A 141 1.50 12.57 16.95
C ALA A 141 0.59 13.03 15.81
N VAL A 142 0.77 12.40 14.66
CA VAL A 142 -0.13 12.49 13.51
C VAL A 142 -0.68 11.08 13.25
N VAL A 143 -2.00 10.95 13.21
CA VAL A 143 -2.68 9.67 13.05
C VAL A 143 -3.40 9.65 11.71
N ASP A 144 -3.23 8.57 10.95
CA ASP A 144 -4.03 8.35 9.76
C ASP A 144 -5.43 7.84 10.16
N ARG A 145 -6.47 8.60 9.82
CA ARG A 145 -7.86 8.23 10.11
C ARG A 145 -8.36 7.08 9.27
N ALA A 146 -7.84 6.91 8.05
CA ALA A 146 -8.31 5.89 7.13
C ALA A 146 -7.92 4.49 7.64
N SER A 147 -6.76 4.38 8.29
CA SER A 147 -6.30 3.13 8.94
C SER A 147 -6.71 2.99 10.40
N ALA A 148 -7.09 4.07 11.10
CA ALA A 148 -7.45 4.03 12.50
C ALA A 148 -8.90 3.55 12.72
N THR A 149 -9.09 2.24 12.88
CA THR A 149 -10.40 1.60 13.15
C THR A 149 -11.08 2.11 14.42
N SER A 150 -10.35 2.75 15.34
CA SER A 150 -10.85 3.25 16.63
C SER A 150 -11.27 4.72 16.65
N VAL A 151 -11.07 5.48 15.55
CA VAL A 151 -11.39 6.91 15.49
C VAL A 151 -12.77 7.09 14.88
N ILE A 152 -13.79 7.25 15.73
CA ILE A 152 -15.18 7.46 15.29
C ILE A 152 -15.40 8.88 14.75
N PHE A 153 -14.74 9.86 15.36
CA PHE A 153 -14.84 11.27 14.98
C PHE A 153 -13.54 12.00 15.35
N ALA A 154 -13.07 12.84 14.42
CA ALA A 154 -12.04 13.83 14.67
C ALA A 154 -12.55 15.18 14.15
N SER A 155 -12.26 16.27 14.86
CA SER A 155 -12.60 17.60 14.37
C SER A 155 -11.88 17.87 13.04
N PRO A 156 -12.57 18.46 12.03
CA PRO A 156 -11.89 18.89 10.80
C PRO A 156 -10.71 19.85 11.05
N GLU A 157 -10.72 20.59 12.16
CA GLU A 157 -9.67 21.56 12.51
C GLU A 157 -8.31 20.93 12.79
N ILE A 158 -8.27 19.64 13.16
CA ILE A 158 -7.03 18.90 13.41
C ILE A 158 -6.64 18.02 12.22
N ASP A 159 -7.37 18.10 11.10
CA ASP A 159 -6.99 17.50 9.84
C ASP A 159 -5.94 18.36 9.12
N ILE A 160 -4.79 17.76 8.82
CA ILE A 160 -3.70 18.43 8.11
C ILE A 160 -3.50 17.88 6.69
N SER A 161 -4.43 17.08 6.16
CA SER A 161 -4.29 16.42 4.85
C SER A 161 -4.04 17.41 3.72
N ASP A 162 -4.81 18.49 3.65
CA ASP A 162 -4.60 19.54 2.64
C ASP A 162 -3.27 20.28 2.82
N GLN A 163 -2.79 20.42 4.06
CA GLN A 163 -1.47 21.00 4.33
C GLN A 163 -0.35 20.08 3.82
N VAL A 164 -0.51 18.76 3.98
CA VAL A 164 0.41 17.77 3.43
C VAL A 164 0.43 17.83 1.90
N LEU A 165 -0.74 17.90 1.26
CA LEU A 165 -0.84 18.05 -0.19
C LEU A 165 -0.17 19.34 -0.69
N ALA A 166 -0.47 20.48 -0.06
CA ALA A 166 0.15 21.75 -0.39
C ALA A 166 1.68 21.71 -0.23
N ARG A 167 2.19 20.99 0.79
CA ARG A 167 3.63 20.80 1.02
C ARG A 167 4.28 19.95 -0.07
N LEU A 168 3.55 18.99 -0.62
CA LEU A 168 3.98 18.15 -1.74
C LEU A 168 3.81 18.83 -3.11
N GLY A 169 3.12 19.97 -3.17
CA GLY A 169 2.90 20.75 -4.38
C GLY A 169 1.62 20.41 -5.15
N TYR A 170 0.61 19.86 -4.46
CA TYR A 170 -0.71 19.52 -5.02
C TYR A 170 -1.80 20.45 -4.50
#